data_AF-A0A939Z806-F1
#
_entry.id   AF-A0A939Z806-F1
#
_cell.length_a   1.000
_cell.length_b   1.000
_cell.length_c   1.000
_cell.angle_alpha   90.00
_cell.angle_beta   90.00
_cell.angle_gamma   90.00
#
_symmetry.space_group_name_H-M   'P 1'
#
loop_
_entity.id
_entity.type
_entity.pdbx_description
1 polymer ?
#
loop_
_entity_poly.entity_id
_entity_poly.type
_entity_poly.pdbx_seq_one_letter_code
_entity_poly.pdbx_strand_id
1 'polypeptide(L)' 'MRLDKYLKVSRIIKRRTVANEACDGGRVSVNGKVAKPGAEVKEGDIIEIRFGANVMKYLVVTLSEHVLKADAAGMYKVVT' A
#
# COMPACT_ATOMS: atom_id res chain seq x y z
N MET A 1 -3.55 -9.86 -4.20
CA MET A 1 -4.35 -9.17 -3.15
C MET A 1 -4.74 -7.78 -3.64
N ARG A 2 -5.93 -7.24 -3.30
CA ARG A 2 -6.29 -5.86 -3.67
C ARG A 2 -5.44 -4.82 -2.94
N LEU A 3 -5.09 -3.73 -3.62
CA LEU A 3 -4.27 -2.62 -3.10
C LEU A 3 -4.86 -2.00 -1.83
N ASP A 4 -6.15 -1.69 -1.82
CA ASP A 4 -6.84 -1.12 -0.65
C ASP A 4 -6.77 -2.06 0.59
N LYS A 5 -6.93 -3.36 0.35
CA LYS A 5 -6.80 -4.41 1.39
C LYS A 5 -5.35 -4.46 1.88
N TYR A 6 -4.38 -4.46 0.96
CA TYR A 6 -2.96 -4.54 1.30
C TYR A 6 -2.52 -3.35 2.16
N LEU A 7 -2.88 -2.12 1.77
CA LEU A 7 -2.57 -0.90 2.53
C LEU A 7 -3.15 -0.92 3.95
N LYS A 8 -4.35 -1.51 4.11
CA LYS A 8 -4.98 -1.72 5.42
C LYS A 8 -4.25 -2.76 6.26
N VAL A 9 -3.91 -3.92 5.69
CA VAL A 9 -3.34 -5.04 6.44
C VAL A 9 -1.89 -4.77 6.83
N SER A 10 -1.11 -4.18 5.93
CA SER A 10 0.27 -3.69 6.20
C SER A 10 0.31 -2.49 7.16
N ARG A 11 -0.84 -1.89 7.47
CA ARG A 11 -0.99 -0.71 8.32
C ARG A 11 -0.28 0.55 7.83
N ILE A 12 0.11 0.61 6.55
CA ILE A 12 0.55 1.85 5.91
C ILE A 12 -0.59 2.88 5.93
N ILE A 13 -1.82 2.44 5.64
CA ILE A 13 -3.04 3.23 5.87
C ILE A 13 -3.97 2.43 6.77
N LYS A 14 -4.19 2.90 8.02
CA LYS A 14 -4.92 2.13 9.04
C LYS A 14 -6.40 1.88 8.74
N ARG A 15 -7.03 2.69 7.88
CA ARG A 15 -8.45 2.62 7.54
C ARG A 15 -8.62 2.30 6.07
N ARG A 16 -9.44 1.28 5.75
CA ARG A 16 -9.68 0.86 4.36
C ARG A 16 -10.39 1.93 3.53
N THR A 17 -11.28 2.71 4.14
CA THR A 17 -11.95 3.85 3.49
C THR A 17 -10.95 4.91 3.03
N VAL A 18 -9.99 5.27 3.89
CA VAL A 18 -8.92 6.22 3.56
C VAL A 18 -7.99 5.65 2.47
N ALA A 19 -7.74 4.34 2.47
CA ALA A 19 -6.96 3.71 1.40
C ALA A 19 -7.68 3.79 0.04
N ASN A 20 -9.00 3.59 0.00
CA ASN A 20 -9.80 3.78 -1.21
C ASN A 20 -9.73 5.23 -1.68
N GLU A 21 -9.99 6.20 -0.81
CA GLU A 21 -9.93 7.64 -1.13
C GLU A 21 -8.55 8.08 -1.63
N ALA A 22 -7.46 7.50 -1.09
CA ALA A 22 -6.11 7.77 -1.56
C ALA A 22 -5.86 7.24 -2.97
N CYS A 23 -6.35 6.03 -3.28
CA CYS A 23 -6.24 5.45 -4.62
C CYS A 23 -7.10 6.22 -5.63
N ASP A 24 -8.35 6.53 -5.29
CA ASP A 24 -9.29 7.27 -6.15
C ASP A 24 -8.82 8.72 -6.38
N GLY A 25 -8.20 9.35 -5.38
CA GLY A 25 -7.58 10.66 -5.48
C GLY A 25 -6.23 10.69 -6.22
N GLY A 26 -5.81 9.57 -6.82
CA GLY A 26 -4.55 9.46 -7.58
C GLY A 26 -3.28 9.62 -6.75
N ARG A 27 -3.36 9.42 -5.43
CA ARG A 27 -2.23 9.57 -4.50
C ARG A 27 -1.40 8.30 -4.34
N VAL A 28 -1.89 7.17 -4.85
CA VAL A 28 -1.22 5.87 -4.77
C VAL A 28 -0.88 5.39 -6.18
N SER A 29 0.40 5.04 -6.36
CA SER A 29 0.89 4.44 -7.60
C SER A 29 1.55 3.10 -7.30
N VAL A 30 1.40 2.14 -8.22
CA VAL A 30 2.10 0.85 -8.19
C VAL A 30 3.02 0.80 -9.42
N ASN A 31 4.31 0.59 -9.19
CA ASN A 31 5.34 0.57 -10.24
C ASN A 31 5.29 1.81 -11.17
N GLY A 32 5.08 2.99 -10.57
CA GLY A 32 5.03 4.27 -11.28
C GLY A 32 3.72 4.57 -12.02
N LYS A 33 2.70 3.72 -11.92
CA LYS A 33 1.38 3.95 -12.52
C LYS A 33 0.33 4.16 -11.43
N VAL A 34 -0.49 5.19 -11.55
CA VAL A 34 -1.61 5.44 -10.64
C VAL A 34 -2.53 4.22 -10.61
N ALA A 35 -2.81 3.71 -9.42
CA ALA A 35 -3.51 2.45 -9.24
C ALA A 35 -4.88 2.68 -8.60
N LYS A 36 -5.91 2.02 -9.14
CA LYS A 36 -7.24 1.99 -8.54
C LYS A 36 -7.23 1.13 -7.27
N PRO A 37 -8.17 1.33 -6.31
CA PRO A 37 -8.16 0.56 -5.08
C PRO A 37 -8.28 -0.97 -5.27
N GLY A 38 -8.95 -1.39 -6.36
CA GLY A 38 -9.07 -2.80 -6.74
C GLY A 38 -7.87 -3.39 -7.48
N ALA A 39 -6.82 -2.60 -7.73
CA ALA A 39 -5.61 -3.09 -8.40
C ALA A 39 -4.99 -4.24 -7.62
N GLU A 40 -4.46 -5.23 -8.34
CA GLU A 40 -3.78 -6.35 -7.73
C GLU A 40 -2.32 -5.99 -7.42
N VAL A 41 -1.92 -6.30 -6.19
CA VAL A 41 -0.54 -6.14 -5.70
C VAL A 41 0.14 -7.50 -5.68
N LYS A 42 1.41 -7.51 -6.08
CA LYS A 42 2.33 -8.66 -6.09
C LYS A 42 3.56 -8.38 -5.22
N GLU A 43 4.20 -9.45 -4.75
CA GLU A 43 5.50 -9.33 -4.09
C GLU A 43 6.54 -8.78 -5.06
N GLY A 44 7.39 -7.88 -4.58
CA GLY A 44 8.34 -7.13 -5.40
C GLY A 44 7.80 -5.82 -6.00
N ASP A 45 6.50 -5.56 -5.92
CA ASP A 45 5.94 -4.29 -6.39
C ASP A 45 6.43 -3.10 -5.54
N ILE A 46 6.61 -1.95 -6.17
CA ILE A 46 6.89 -0.69 -5.48
C ILE A 46 5.60 0.12 -5.43
N ILE A 47 5.11 0.35 -4.22
CA ILE A 47 3.97 1.21 -3.94
C ILE A 47 4.48 2.58 -3.54
N GLU A 48 4.11 3.61 -4.29
CA GLU A 48 4.38 5.01 -3.97
C GLU A 48 3.10 5.65 -3.45
N ILE A 49 3.19 6.32 -2.30
CA ILE A 49 2.07 7.03 -1.68
C ILE A 49 2.44 8.47 -1.41
N ARG A 50 1.59 9.39 -1.87
CA ARG A 50 1.71 10.82 -1.60
C ARG A 50 0.87 11.23 -0.39
N PHE A 51 1.54 11.54 0.72
CA PHE A 51 0.94 12.08 1.95
C PHE A 51 1.14 13.60 2.00
N GLY A 52 0.22 14.35 1.39
CA GLY A 52 0.35 15.81 1.27
C GLY A 52 1.58 16.17 0.44
N ALA A 53 2.56 16.83 1.07
CA ALA A 53 3.83 17.21 0.43
C ALA A 53 4.86 16.05 0.40
N ASN A 54 4.69 15.03 1.23
CA ASN A 54 5.65 13.93 1.34
C ASN A 54 5.28 12.79 0.38
N VAL A 55 6.29 12.18 -0.22
CA VAL A 55 6.16 10.97 -1.04
C VAL A 55 6.95 9.86 -0.36
N MET A 56 6.28 8.74 -0.08
CA MET A 56 6.89 7.57 0.54
C MET A 56 6.80 6.38 -0.41
N LYS A 57 7.85 5.59 -0.49
CA LYS A 57 7.92 4.37 -1.30
C LYS A 57 8.08 3.13 -0.45
N TYR A 58 7.27 2.13 -0.76
CA TYR A 58 7.22 0.86 -0.06
C TYR A 58 7.40 -0.27 -1.06
N LEU A 59 8.43 -1.08 -0.87
CA LEU A 59 8.62 -2.33 -1.58
C LEU A 59 7.79 -3.41 -0.90
N VAL A 60 6.92 -4.09 -1.64
CA VAL A 60 6.13 -5.22 -1.13
C VAL A 60 7.03 -6.43 -0.96
N VAL A 61 7.14 -6.92 0.28
CA VAL A 61 7.96 -8.10 0.61
C VAL A 61 7.10 -9.36 0.64
N THR A 62 5.95 -9.30 1.31
CA THR A 62 5.05 -10.45 1.39
C THR A 62 3.57 -10.06 1.38
N LEU A 63 2.75 -10.94 0.82
CA LEU A 63 1.29 -10.80 0.78
C LEU A 63 0.64 -11.82 1.72
N SER A 64 -0.07 -11.34 2.73
CA SER A 64 -0.89 -12.18 3.60
C SER A 64 -2.25 -11.56 3.85
N GLU A 65 -3.28 -12.41 3.84
CA GLU A 65 -4.68 -12.02 4.04
C GLU A 65 -4.96 -11.59 5.49
N HIS A 66 -4.23 -12.20 6.45
CA HIS A 66 -4.40 -12.03 7.88
C HIS A 66 -3.04 -11.81 8.54
N VAL A 67 -2.83 -10.63 9.11
CA VAL A 67 -1.57 -10.26 9.76
C VAL A 67 -1.86 -9.55 11.07
N LEU A 68 -1.16 -9.96 12.13
CA LEU A 68 -1.26 -9.31 13.44
C LEU A 68 -0.55 -7.96 13.42
N LYS A 69 -0.73 -7.16 14.47
CA LYS A 69 -0.08 -5.84 14.57
C LYS A 69 1.44 -5.93 14.49
N ALA A 70 2.01 -6.91 15.19
CA ALA A 70 3.46 -7.07 15.33
C ALA A 70 4.11 -7.38 13.98
N ASP A 71 3.43 -8.14 13.12
CA ASP A 71 4.02 -8.70 11.90
C ASP A 71 3.78 -7.82 10.66
N ALA A 72 2.91 -6.82 10.75
CA ALA A 72 2.55 -5.96 9.62
C ALA A 72 3.76 -5.23 9.02
N ALA A 73 4.76 -4.88 9.85
CA ALA A 73 5.98 -4.24 9.39
C ALA A 73 6.84 -5.16 8.50
N GLY A 74 6.68 -6.48 8.60
CA GLY A 74 7.39 -7.44 7.75
C GLY A 74 6.83 -7.55 6.33
N MET A 75 5.66 -6.97 6.05
CA MET A 75 5.02 -7.04 4.73
C MET A 75 5.67 -6.15 3.69
N TYR A 76 6.45 -5.14 4.11
CA TYR A 76 7.07 -4.18 3.21
C TYR A 76 8.43 -3.69 3.72
N LYS A 77 9.20 -3.07 2.83
CA LYS A 77 10.39 -2.28 3.18
C LYS A 77 10.20 -0.84 2.72
N VAL A 78 10.55 0.12 3.56
CA VAL A 78 10.61 1.53 3.16
C VAL A 78 11.86 1.72 2.31
N VAL A 79 11.70 2.32 1.12
CA VAL A 79 12.80 2.48 0.17
C VAL A 79 13.27 3.93 0.12
N THR A 80 12.37 4.92 0.25
CA THR A 80 12.66 6.36 0.39
C THR A 80 11.38 7.07 0.84
#